data_AF-A0A9E4LKF6-F1
#
_entry.id   AF-A0A9E4LKF6-F1
#
_cell.length_a   1.000
_cell.length_b   1.000
_cell.length_c   1.000
_cell.angle_alpha   90.00
_cell.angle_beta   90.00
_cell.angle_gamma   90.00
#
_symmetry.space_group_name_H-M   'P 1'
#
loop_
_entity.id
_entity.type
_entity.pdbx_description
1 polymer ?
#
loop_
_entity_poly.entity_id
_entity_poly.type
_entity_poly.pdbx_seq_one_letter_code
_entity_poly.pdbx_strand_id
1 'polypeptide(L)'
;MITIILVLAATTMVGCLFEDPEETGDSPADLQATIEAALARIAEAQPTASDPATPVAVNPTATPRAGGDPPTATPAPTPEPTASPEPAAYDLAMVRNWEYAKQNAPVPVANIRGVTWIADGLQDIDEFNAAERLVNIGVAAPDTLDTMLNTHHLNRKLGPLDLPALLSLARMAQDRPERLAQLTRAEWFRDGLTDAEAAIVAVLYERSRFLSPEFDAIVANPYALSVELGATTNQAGDTVPIAIIRSGDVPDRSPIMSVARDAVPIFEEMFDAPFPTPAIVVHVTDYVAGTAAGTNYQTHVTLKPAIDANETPEFAPHAVFHEIAHYYLYARPAWYAEGGADFAASYARHVSAGQRIEATNSPCAAAISLNELERLLPADEQDARSDPDLWQCNYALGERLLLALYGKLGDKAFLQAWREIYGILAREPSYPSQQELAEIDIRVAWLRAGGMIMQPELEHIWDQWYRGRASRETAGVPDPSLVDPRLPAINGRIDHAYIALSQGGQAVDGFSSSKTPGWVYLTLEYSFPAANTEQELALEVVEYFEDGFTTGRRNVPLPVRLLSAGGTQWLSVGPNPSQRWAPGRYWVYVYESGRKVAEVEFGVTP
;
A
#
# COMPACT_ATOMS: atom_id res chain seq x y z
N MET A 1 -1.41 7.21 -47.25
CA MET A 1 -2.43 7.41 -46.21
C MET A 1 -1.82 7.35 -44.81
N ILE A 2 -1.02 6.33 -44.47
CA ILE A 2 -0.33 6.21 -43.17
C ILE A 2 0.63 7.40 -42.89
N THR A 3 1.35 7.90 -43.89
CA THR A 3 2.24 9.06 -43.74
C THR A 3 1.51 10.39 -43.49
N ILE A 4 0.27 10.54 -43.97
CA ILE A 4 -0.53 11.76 -43.76
C ILE A 4 -1.13 11.77 -42.34
N ILE A 5 -1.45 10.60 -41.79
CA ILE A 5 -1.97 10.44 -40.43
C ILE A 5 -0.86 10.71 -39.38
N LEU A 6 0.38 10.28 -39.65
CA LEU A 6 1.53 10.57 -38.77
C LEU A 6 1.93 12.06 -38.75
N VAL A 7 1.81 12.77 -39.87
CA VAL A 7 2.09 14.22 -39.94
C VAL A 7 1.02 15.03 -39.22
N LEU A 8 -0.25 14.62 -39.28
CA LEU A 8 -1.36 15.25 -38.53
C LEU A 8 -1.26 14.98 -37.01
N ALA A 9 -0.87 13.79 -36.59
CA ALA A 9 -0.66 13.49 -35.17
C ALA A 9 0.50 14.30 -34.55
N ALA A 10 1.60 14.47 -35.28
CA ALA A 10 2.74 15.25 -34.82
C ALA A 10 2.46 16.76 -34.75
N THR A 11 1.68 17.32 -35.68
CA THR A 11 1.29 18.75 -35.62
C THR A 11 0.29 19.05 -34.52
N THR A 12 -0.53 18.06 -34.12
CA THR A 12 -1.52 18.24 -33.05
C THR A 12 -0.87 18.16 -31.66
N MET A 13 0.17 17.34 -31.47
CA MET A 13 0.89 17.26 -30.19
C MET A 13 1.75 18.51 -29.90
N VAL A 14 2.33 19.14 -30.93
CA VAL A 14 3.16 20.35 -30.72
C VAL A 14 2.31 21.57 -30.35
N GLY A 15 1.04 21.61 -30.79
CA GLY A 15 0.10 22.68 -30.43
C GLY A 15 -0.42 22.64 -28.98
N CYS A 16 -0.23 21.52 -28.27
CA CYS A 16 -0.67 21.37 -26.87
C CYS A 16 0.45 21.53 -25.84
N LEU A 17 1.72 21.65 -26.26
CA LEU A 17 2.88 21.72 -25.35
C LEU A 17 3.43 23.13 -25.14
N PHE A 18 2.87 24.15 -25.81
CA PHE A 18 3.32 25.54 -25.67
C PHE A 18 2.12 26.48 -25.55
N GLU A 19 1.74 26.78 -24.31
CA GLU A 19 1.01 28.02 -24.02
C GLU A 19 2.04 29.16 -24.01
N ASP A 20 1.81 30.15 -24.88
CA ASP A 20 2.59 31.37 -25.16
C ASP A 20 3.92 31.27 -25.98
N PRO A 21 3.90 31.64 -27.28
CA PRO A 21 5.09 31.69 -28.14
C PRO A 21 5.92 32.98 -28.03
N GLU A 22 5.73 33.82 -27.01
CA GLU A 22 6.51 35.08 -26.87
C GLU A 22 7.83 34.93 -26.08
N GLU A 23 8.12 33.78 -25.44
CA GLU A 23 9.24 33.70 -24.49
C GLU A 23 10.49 32.90 -24.94
N THR A 24 10.48 32.13 -26.02
CA THR A 24 11.63 31.24 -26.33
C THR A 24 12.60 31.75 -27.41
N GLY A 25 12.30 32.83 -28.12
CA GLY A 25 13.28 33.50 -29.02
C GLY A 25 13.83 32.68 -30.19
N ASP A 26 13.43 31.41 -30.35
CA ASP A 26 13.90 30.54 -31.41
C ASP A 26 13.15 30.83 -32.71
N SER A 27 13.91 30.98 -33.80
CA SER A 27 13.30 31.28 -35.09
C SER A 27 12.55 30.05 -35.63
N PRO A 28 11.44 30.22 -36.36
CA PRO A 28 10.73 29.10 -37.00
C PRO A 28 11.62 28.20 -37.88
N ALA A 29 12.76 28.72 -38.36
CA ALA A 29 13.73 27.95 -39.13
C ALA A 29 14.53 26.95 -38.27
N ASP A 30 14.80 27.28 -37.00
CA ASP A 30 15.55 26.44 -36.07
C ASP A 30 14.68 25.26 -35.57
N LEU A 31 13.38 25.51 -35.40
CA LEU A 31 12.40 24.46 -35.07
C LEU A 31 12.25 23.46 -36.22
N GLN A 32 12.17 23.96 -37.47
CA GLN A 32 12.09 23.14 -38.67
C GLN A 32 13.34 22.25 -38.83
N ALA A 33 14.54 22.81 -38.62
CA ALA A 33 15.80 22.06 -38.68
C ALA A 33 15.88 20.95 -37.61
N THR A 34 15.33 21.20 -36.42
CA THR A 34 15.29 20.23 -35.32
C THR A 34 14.36 19.05 -35.64
N ILE A 35 13.20 19.33 -36.24
CA ILE A 35 12.24 18.30 -36.68
C ILE A 35 12.83 17.43 -37.79
N GLU A 36 13.50 18.04 -38.79
CA GLU A 36 14.14 17.30 -39.88
C GLU A 36 15.28 16.39 -39.38
N ALA A 37 16.06 16.86 -38.39
CA ALA A 37 17.12 16.06 -37.76
C ALA A 37 16.59 14.90 -36.89
N ALA A 38 15.39 15.02 -36.34
CA ALA A 38 14.74 13.93 -35.59
C ALA A 38 14.19 12.86 -36.53
N LEU A 39 13.57 13.26 -37.65
CA LEU A 39 13.03 12.34 -38.66
C LEU A 39 14.14 11.55 -39.37
N ALA A 40 15.30 12.16 -39.61
CA ALA A 40 16.46 11.47 -40.19
C ALA A 40 16.99 10.34 -39.28
N ARG A 41 17.01 10.55 -37.95
CA ARG A 41 17.46 9.56 -36.97
C ARG A 41 16.50 8.36 -36.85
N ILE A 42 15.20 8.59 -37.02
CA ILE A 42 14.20 7.52 -37.04
C ILE A 42 14.33 6.66 -38.31
N ALA A 43 14.71 7.26 -39.44
CA ALA A 43 14.94 6.54 -40.68
C ALA A 43 16.19 5.64 -40.64
N GLU A 44 17.22 6.00 -39.87
CA GLU A 44 18.44 5.19 -39.69
C GLU A 44 18.26 4.01 -38.71
N ALA A 45 17.25 4.04 -37.83
CA ALA A 45 17.07 3.06 -36.76
C ALA A 45 16.27 1.80 -37.15
N GLN A 46 15.88 1.64 -38.41
CA GLN A 46 15.13 0.45 -38.87
C GLN A 46 16.08 -0.71 -39.20
N PRO A 47 16.03 -1.86 -38.49
CA PRO A 47 16.89 -3.00 -38.78
C PRO A 47 16.44 -3.74 -40.04
N THR A 48 17.40 -4.04 -40.93
CA THR A 48 17.21 -4.91 -42.08
C THR A 48 17.11 -6.38 -41.64
N ALA A 49 16.02 -7.03 -42.03
CA ALA A 49 15.76 -8.45 -41.78
C ALA A 49 16.88 -9.34 -42.37
N SER A 50 17.36 -10.30 -41.58
CA SER A 50 18.32 -11.34 -41.99
C SER A 50 17.75 -12.73 -41.69
N ASP A 51 18.09 -13.65 -42.59
CA ASP A 51 17.63 -15.03 -42.84
C ASP A 51 17.62 -16.07 -41.68
N PRO A 52 16.93 -17.23 -41.87
CA PRO A 52 16.66 -18.21 -40.83
C PRO A 52 17.79 -19.23 -40.61
N ALA A 53 18.00 -19.64 -39.36
CA ALA A 53 19.06 -20.56 -38.94
C ALA A 53 18.63 -22.06 -38.98
N THR A 54 19.57 -22.89 -39.43
CA THR A 54 19.59 -24.37 -39.48
C THR A 54 19.79 -25.01 -38.08
N PRO A 55 19.26 -26.22 -37.79
CA PRO A 55 19.29 -26.78 -36.43
C PRO A 55 20.60 -27.53 -36.11
N VAL A 56 21.04 -27.42 -34.86
CA VAL A 56 22.20 -28.13 -34.31
C VAL A 56 21.75 -29.37 -33.54
N ALA A 57 22.36 -30.51 -33.86
CA ALA A 57 22.19 -31.79 -33.17
C ALA A 57 22.97 -31.84 -31.85
N VAL A 58 22.35 -32.40 -30.80
CA VAL A 58 22.98 -32.66 -29.50
C VAL A 58 23.22 -34.17 -29.36
N ASN A 59 24.46 -34.55 -29.05
CA ASN A 59 24.86 -35.90 -28.67
C ASN A 59 25.16 -35.95 -27.16
N PRO A 60 24.86 -37.04 -26.44
CA PRO A 60 25.03 -37.12 -24.99
C PRO A 60 26.39 -37.70 -24.61
N THR A 61 27.00 -37.18 -23.54
CA THR A 61 28.19 -37.77 -22.91
C THR A 61 27.90 -38.13 -21.45
N ALA A 62 28.35 -39.32 -21.08
CA ALA A 62 28.07 -40.07 -19.86
C ALA A 62 28.57 -39.45 -18.55
N THR A 63 27.88 -39.81 -17.46
CA THR A 63 28.29 -39.60 -16.06
C THR A 63 28.85 -40.90 -15.47
N PRO A 64 29.94 -40.88 -14.67
CA PRO A 64 30.30 -42.01 -13.81
C PRO A 64 29.68 -41.91 -12.42
N ARG A 65 29.44 -43.10 -11.86
CA ARG A 65 28.72 -43.43 -10.65
C ARG A 65 29.70 -43.59 -9.46
N ALA A 66 29.40 -42.95 -8.34
CA ALA A 66 29.82 -43.31 -6.98
C ALA A 66 28.73 -42.70 -6.06
N GLY A 67 28.06 -43.40 -5.14
CA GLY A 67 28.43 -44.56 -4.36
C GLY A 67 28.41 -44.13 -2.89
N GLY A 68 27.23 -44.15 -2.25
CA GLY A 68 27.05 -43.84 -0.83
C GLY A 68 25.58 -43.64 -0.48
N ASP A 69 24.93 -44.66 0.06
CA ASP A 69 23.58 -44.58 0.61
C ASP A 69 23.58 -43.84 1.96
N PRO A 70 22.75 -42.80 2.16
CA PRO A 70 22.50 -42.25 3.48
C PRO A 70 21.36 -43.02 4.19
N PRO A 71 21.33 -43.01 5.53
CA PRO A 71 20.38 -43.79 6.31
C PRO A 71 18.95 -43.30 6.10
N THR A 72 18.05 -44.26 5.90
CA THR A 72 16.60 -44.06 5.77
C THR A 72 16.02 -43.47 7.05
N ALA A 73 15.73 -42.18 7.06
CA ALA A 73 14.93 -41.55 8.09
C ALA A 73 13.47 -41.99 7.90
N THR A 74 12.87 -42.54 8.95
CA THR A 74 11.43 -42.83 9.02
C THR A 74 10.66 -41.52 8.88
N PRO A 75 9.66 -41.44 7.98
CA PRO A 75 8.85 -40.23 7.84
C PRO A 75 8.11 -39.95 9.15
N ALA A 76 8.20 -38.71 9.63
CA ALA A 76 7.36 -38.22 10.72
C ALA A 76 5.88 -38.35 10.32
N PRO A 77 4.98 -38.71 11.26
CA PRO A 77 3.56 -38.80 10.96
C PRO A 77 3.06 -37.45 10.44
N THR A 78 2.38 -37.48 9.29
CA THR A 78 1.62 -36.35 8.76
C THR A 78 0.66 -35.88 9.86
N PRO A 79 0.68 -34.61 10.28
CA PRO A 79 -0.29 -34.10 11.23
C PRO A 79 -1.69 -34.29 10.64
N GLU A 80 -2.60 -34.86 11.43
CA GLU A 80 -4.02 -34.90 11.09
C GLU A 80 -4.51 -33.48 10.80
N PRO A 81 -5.30 -33.25 9.74
CA PRO A 81 -5.86 -31.95 9.46
C PRO A 81 -6.68 -31.50 10.67
N THR A 82 -6.27 -30.38 11.25
CA THR A 82 -7.02 -29.68 12.30
C THR A 82 -8.43 -29.46 11.77
N ALA A 83 -9.44 -29.97 12.49
CA ALA A 83 -10.83 -29.86 12.08
C ALA A 83 -11.18 -28.40 11.78
N SER A 84 -11.63 -28.15 10.56
CA SER A 84 -12.20 -26.88 10.12
C SER A 84 -13.30 -26.46 11.12
N PRO A 85 -13.39 -25.16 11.50
CA PRO A 85 -14.38 -24.71 12.48
C PRO A 85 -15.80 -25.15 12.09
N GLU A 86 -16.57 -25.60 13.09
CA GLU A 86 -17.91 -26.19 12.91
C GLU A 86 -18.85 -25.31 12.04
N PRO A 87 -19.46 -25.86 10.97
CA PRO A 87 -20.45 -25.18 10.12
C PRO A 87 -21.70 -24.63 10.84
N ALA A 88 -21.96 -25.07 12.07
CA ALA A 88 -23.23 -24.84 12.75
C ALA A 88 -23.46 -23.39 13.22
N ALA A 89 -22.40 -22.61 13.45
CA ALA A 89 -22.54 -21.23 13.93
C ALA A 89 -22.93 -20.25 12.81
N TYR A 90 -22.34 -20.41 11.62
CA TYR A 90 -22.65 -19.60 10.44
C TYR A 90 -24.08 -19.84 9.96
N ASP A 91 -24.52 -21.11 9.94
CA ASP A 91 -25.87 -21.50 9.51
C ASP A 91 -26.97 -20.81 10.37
N LEU A 92 -26.77 -20.74 11.70
CA LEU A 92 -27.73 -20.07 12.60
C LEU A 92 -27.78 -18.54 12.46
N ALA A 93 -26.66 -17.87 12.17
CA ALA A 93 -26.64 -16.43 11.94
C ALA A 93 -27.28 -16.08 10.59
N MET A 94 -26.94 -16.87 9.56
CA MET A 94 -27.48 -16.77 8.21
C MET A 94 -29.01 -16.91 8.20
N VAL A 95 -29.53 -17.96 8.85
CA VAL A 95 -30.98 -18.18 8.99
C VAL A 95 -31.66 -17.03 9.72
N ARG A 96 -31.07 -16.51 10.81
CA ARG A 96 -31.64 -15.38 11.56
C ARG A 96 -31.68 -14.10 10.72
N ASN A 97 -30.60 -13.78 10.01
CA ASN A 97 -30.54 -12.59 9.17
C ASN A 97 -31.53 -12.69 8.01
N TRP A 98 -31.70 -13.87 7.41
CA TRP A 98 -32.72 -14.10 6.38
C TRP A 98 -34.15 -13.95 6.91
N GLU A 99 -34.46 -14.52 8.08
CA GLU A 99 -35.76 -14.35 8.72
C GLU A 99 -36.01 -12.90 9.11
N TYR A 100 -34.98 -12.19 9.56
CA TYR A 100 -35.05 -10.75 9.81
C TYR A 100 -35.34 -9.98 8.52
N ALA A 101 -34.68 -10.29 7.40
CA ALA A 101 -34.95 -9.67 6.11
C ALA A 101 -36.40 -9.94 5.64
N LYS A 102 -36.91 -11.17 5.80
CA LYS A 102 -38.32 -11.50 5.51
C LYS A 102 -39.31 -10.65 6.32
N GLN A 103 -38.98 -10.35 7.57
CA GLN A 103 -39.83 -9.57 8.46
C GLN A 103 -39.79 -8.07 8.14
N ASN A 104 -38.61 -7.53 7.83
CA ASN A 104 -38.41 -6.09 7.68
C ASN A 104 -38.50 -5.59 6.23
N ALA A 105 -38.28 -6.46 5.24
CA ALA A 105 -38.34 -6.15 3.82
C ALA A 105 -39.12 -7.23 3.02
N PRO A 106 -40.39 -7.51 3.37
CA PRO A 106 -41.14 -8.63 2.80
C PRO A 106 -41.37 -8.51 1.29
N VAL A 107 -41.50 -7.29 0.76
CA VAL A 107 -41.71 -7.04 -0.68
C VAL A 107 -40.43 -7.33 -1.48
N PRO A 108 -39.26 -6.71 -1.19
CA PRO A 108 -38.01 -7.10 -1.83
C PRO A 108 -37.72 -8.60 -1.75
N VAL A 109 -37.93 -9.21 -0.57
CA VAL A 109 -37.73 -10.66 -0.40
C VAL A 109 -38.68 -11.48 -1.27
N ALA A 110 -39.95 -11.07 -1.40
CA ALA A 110 -40.88 -11.76 -2.28
C ALA A 110 -40.48 -11.66 -3.77
N ASN A 111 -39.95 -10.52 -4.19
CA ASN A 111 -39.54 -10.29 -5.58
C ASN A 111 -38.31 -11.15 -5.94
N ILE A 112 -37.31 -11.26 -5.06
CA ILE A 112 -36.07 -12.01 -5.35
C ILE A 112 -36.25 -13.53 -5.27
N ARG A 113 -37.33 -14.04 -4.66
CA ARG A 113 -37.61 -15.49 -4.59
C ARG A 113 -37.79 -16.15 -5.96
N GLY A 114 -38.07 -15.38 -7.01
CA GLY A 114 -38.20 -15.88 -8.37
C GLY A 114 -36.86 -16.19 -9.05
N VAL A 115 -35.74 -15.74 -8.46
CA VAL A 115 -34.40 -15.98 -8.99
C VAL A 115 -34.03 -17.46 -8.82
N THR A 116 -33.55 -18.10 -9.89
CA THR A 116 -33.35 -19.56 -9.96
C THR A 116 -32.55 -20.14 -8.80
N TRP A 117 -31.40 -19.53 -8.46
CA TRP A 117 -30.50 -19.98 -7.38
C TRP A 117 -30.98 -19.58 -5.97
N ILE A 118 -32.03 -18.74 -5.87
CA ILE A 118 -32.73 -18.48 -4.59
C ILE A 118 -33.88 -19.49 -4.42
N ALA A 119 -34.50 -19.89 -5.53
CA ALA A 119 -35.71 -20.72 -5.55
C ALA A 119 -35.47 -22.17 -5.11
N ASP A 120 -34.28 -22.72 -5.34
CA ASP A 120 -33.83 -24.02 -4.83
C ASP A 120 -33.28 -23.96 -3.39
N GLY A 121 -33.23 -22.76 -2.82
CA GLY A 121 -32.73 -22.47 -1.48
C GLY A 121 -31.27 -22.06 -1.50
N LEU A 122 -30.90 -21.12 -0.62
CA LEU A 122 -29.52 -20.63 -0.49
C LEU A 122 -28.62 -21.77 0.01
N GLN A 123 -27.63 -22.15 -0.81
CA GLN A 123 -26.76 -23.32 -0.58
C GLN A 123 -25.47 -22.98 0.17
N ASP A 124 -25.00 -21.73 0.04
CA ASP A 124 -23.74 -21.28 0.63
C ASP A 124 -23.79 -19.80 1.06
N ILE A 125 -22.67 -19.36 1.66
CA ILE A 125 -22.53 -18.00 2.17
C ILE A 125 -22.51 -16.95 1.06
N ASP A 126 -22.08 -17.32 -0.14
CA ASP A 126 -22.00 -16.42 -1.28
C ASP A 126 -23.40 -16.11 -1.83
N GLU A 127 -24.23 -17.13 -2.03
CA GLU A 127 -25.64 -16.97 -2.38
C GLU A 127 -26.39 -16.18 -1.30
N PHE A 128 -26.11 -16.44 -0.02
CA PHE A 128 -26.71 -15.65 1.06
C PHE A 128 -26.31 -14.17 1.01
N ASN A 129 -25.03 -13.88 0.86
CA ASN A 129 -24.51 -12.52 0.74
C ASN A 129 -25.14 -11.82 -0.47
N ALA A 130 -25.22 -12.50 -1.62
CA ALA A 130 -25.87 -11.98 -2.82
C ALA A 130 -27.35 -11.66 -2.57
N ALA A 131 -28.09 -12.57 -1.94
CA ALA A 131 -29.49 -12.37 -1.62
C ALA A 131 -29.69 -11.17 -0.68
N GLU A 132 -28.84 -11.01 0.33
CA GLU A 132 -28.84 -9.83 1.21
C GLU A 132 -28.60 -8.53 0.42
N ARG A 133 -27.63 -8.51 -0.51
CA ARG A 133 -27.38 -7.35 -1.38
C ARG A 133 -28.60 -7.01 -2.24
N LEU A 134 -29.27 -8.00 -2.81
CA LEU A 134 -30.49 -7.79 -3.59
C LEU A 134 -31.63 -7.25 -2.73
N VAL A 135 -31.80 -7.73 -1.49
CA VAL A 135 -32.76 -7.16 -0.54
C VAL A 135 -32.44 -5.69 -0.26
N ASN A 136 -31.18 -5.36 0.00
CA ASN A 136 -30.74 -3.99 0.27
C ASN A 136 -31.00 -3.06 -0.94
N ILE A 137 -30.77 -3.55 -2.16
CA ILE A 137 -31.14 -2.83 -3.39
C ILE A 137 -32.65 -2.62 -3.45
N GLY A 138 -33.47 -3.64 -3.18
CA GLY A 138 -34.93 -3.52 -3.22
C GLY A 138 -35.50 -2.57 -2.16
N VAL A 139 -34.86 -2.46 -1.00
CA VAL A 139 -35.24 -1.50 0.04
C VAL A 139 -34.92 -0.06 -0.41
N ALA A 140 -33.74 0.17 -0.99
CA ALA A 140 -33.29 1.50 -1.35
C ALA A 140 -33.78 1.99 -2.73
N ALA A 141 -33.93 1.10 -3.69
CA ALA A 141 -34.27 1.37 -5.08
C ALA A 141 -35.17 0.25 -5.69
N PRO A 142 -36.43 0.13 -5.26
CA PRO A 142 -37.33 -0.98 -5.63
C PRO A 142 -37.55 -1.12 -7.15
N ASP A 143 -37.81 -0.02 -7.85
CA ASP A 143 -38.03 -0.03 -9.31
C ASP A 143 -36.79 -0.52 -10.08
N THR A 144 -35.60 -0.23 -9.55
CA THR A 144 -34.33 -0.71 -10.11
C THR A 144 -34.17 -2.20 -9.86
N LEU A 145 -34.49 -2.69 -8.65
CA LEU A 145 -34.44 -4.12 -8.36
C LEU A 145 -35.32 -4.91 -9.34
N ASP A 146 -36.55 -4.46 -9.58
CA ASP A 146 -37.44 -5.13 -10.52
C ASP A 146 -36.85 -5.15 -11.94
N THR A 147 -36.19 -4.07 -12.36
CA THR A 147 -35.47 -4.04 -13.64
C THR A 147 -34.32 -5.06 -13.66
N MET A 148 -33.53 -5.13 -12.58
CA MET A 148 -32.39 -6.05 -12.47
C MET A 148 -32.83 -7.53 -12.46
N LEU A 149 -33.92 -7.86 -11.77
CA LEU A 149 -34.45 -9.23 -11.69
C LEU A 149 -34.92 -9.77 -13.04
N ASN A 150 -35.29 -8.87 -13.96
CA ASN A 150 -35.65 -9.22 -15.32
C ASN A 150 -34.45 -9.32 -16.27
N THR A 151 -33.21 -9.10 -15.80
CA THR A 151 -32.00 -9.31 -16.61
C THR A 151 -31.58 -10.78 -16.62
N HIS A 152 -30.89 -11.20 -17.68
CA HIS A 152 -30.40 -12.58 -17.80
C HIS A 152 -29.35 -12.91 -16.72
N HIS A 153 -28.58 -11.90 -16.28
CA HIS A 153 -27.48 -12.05 -15.34
C HIS A 153 -27.87 -12.64 -13.98
N LEU A 154 -28.92 -12.12 -13.35
CA LEU A 154 -29.33 -12.64 -12.03
C LEU A 154 -29.99 -14.01 -12.09
N ASN A 155 -30.40 -14.46 -13.29
CA ASN A 155 -31.08 -15.74 -13.50
C ASN A 155 -30.13 -16.90 -13.84
N ARG A 156 -28.82 -16.65 -14.00
CA ARG A 156 -27.78 -17.69 -14.07
C ARG A 156 -27.19 -17.97 -12.69
N LYS A 157 -26.39 -19.05 -12.58
CA LYS A 157 -25.57 -19.29 -11.39
C LYS A 157 -24.62 -18.11 -11.16
N LEU A 158 -24.51 -17.66 -9.92
CA LEU A 158 -23.55 -16.62 -9.53
C LEU A 158 -22.11 -17.12 -9.69
N GLY A 159 -21.28 -16.27 -10.27
CA GLY A 159 -19.83 -16.40 -10.32
C GLY A 159 -19.16 -15.53 -9.25
N PRO A 160 -17.89 -15.77 -8.93
CA PRO A 160 -17.17 -15.06 -7.88
C PRO A 160 -17.12 -13.53 -8.06
N LEU A 161 -17.05 -13.03 -9.30
CA LEU A 161 -17.03 -11.59 -9.62
C LEU A 161 -18.40 -10.93 -9.50
N ASP A 162 -19.49 -11.70 -9.45
CA ASP A 162 -20.85 -11.14 -9.31
C ASP A 162 -21.07 -10.58 -7.90
N LEU A 163 -20.38 -11.10 -6.88
CA LEU A 163 -20.49 -10.62 -5.49
C LEU A 163 -19.95 -9.21 -5.25
N PRO A 164 -18.70 -8.87 -5.63
CA PRO A 164 -18.23 -7.50 -5.51
C PRO A 164 -19.03 -6.55 -6.42
N ALA A 165 -19.55 -7.02 -7.56
CA ALA A 165 -20.47 -6.26 -8.40
C ALA A 165 -21.80 -5.95 -7.67
N LEU A 166 -22.44 -6.95 -7.08
CA LEU A 166 -23.67 -6.79 -6.29
C LEU A 166 -23.47 -5.88 -5.08
N LEU A 167 -22.32 -5.95 -4.42
CA LEU A 167 -21.97 -5.04 -3.33
C LEU A 167 -21.87 -3.59 -3.82
N SER A 168 -21.20 -3.37 -4.96
CA SER A 168 -21.13 -2.05 -5.61
C SER A 168 -22.53 -1.53 -5.97
N LEU A 169 -23.39 -2.37 -6.56
CA LEU A 169 -24.79 -2.01 -6.88
C LEU A 169 -25.62 -1.68 -5.63
N ALA A 170 -25.47 -2.46 -4.55
CA ALA A 170 -26.16 -2.21 -3.29
C ALA A 170 -25.76 -0.88 -2.65
N ARG A 171 -24.45 -0.54 -2.66
CA ARG A 171 -23.97 0.75 -2.18
C ARG A 171 -24.44 1.91 -3.06
N MET A 172 -24.44 1.74 -4.39
CA MET A 172 -25.04 2.74 -5.28
C MET A 172 -26.54 2.91 -5.03
N ALA A 173 -27.29 1.83 -4.75
CA ALA A 173 -28.71 1.93 -4.45
C ALA A 173 -28.96 2.81 -3.21
N GLN A 174 -28.11 2.68 -2.19
CA GLN A 174 -28.21 3.41 -0.94
C GLN A 174 -27.80 4.89 -1.10
N ASP A 175 -26.66 5.14 -1.74
CA ASP A 175 -26.05 6.48 -1.71
C ASP A 175 -26.27 7.29 -2.99
N ARG A 176 -26.45 6.62 -4.13
CA ARG A 176 -26.47 7.20 -5.49
C ARG A 176 -27.52 6.52 -6.38
N PRO A 177 -28.81 6.44 -5.96
CA PRO A 177 -29.84 5.68 -6.68
C PRO A 177 -30.04 6.18 -8.12
N GLU A 178 -29.77 7.45 -8.41
CA GLU A 178 -29.80 8.03 -9.76
C GLU A 178 -28.73 7.45 -10.69
N ARG A 179 -27.52 7.18 -10.16
CA ARG A 179 -26.41 6.57 -10.89
C ARG A 179 -26.66 5.09 -11.13
N LEU A 180 -27.22 4.40 -10.13
CA LEU A 180 -27.69 3.02 -10.32
C LEU A 180 -28.76 2.93 -11.42
N ALA A 181 -29.76 3.81 -11.39
CA ALA A 181 -30.81 3.85 -12.42
C ALA A 181 -30.27 4.20 -13.82
N GLN A 182 -29.17 4.95 -13.90
CA GLN A 182 -28.48 5.20 -15.16
C GLN A 182 -27.79 3.93 -15.68
N LEU A 183 -27.04 3.24 -14.83
CA LEU A 183 -26.35 2.01 -15.17
C LEU A 183 -27.32 0.93 -15.66
N THR A 184 -28.44 0.72 -14.96
CA THR A 184 -29.42 -0.33 -15.32
C THR A 184 -30.16 -0.07 -16.64
N ARG A 185 -30.06 1.14 -17.21
CA ARG A 185 -30.57 1.45 -18.55
C ARG A 185 -29.56 1.12 -19.67
N ALA A 186 -28.29 0.94 -19.35
CA ALA A 186 -27.28 0.58 -20.34
C ALA A 186 -27.62 -0.76 -21.00
N GLU A 187 -27.32 -0.89 -22.29
CA GLU A 187 -27.66 -2.11 -23.05
C GLU A 187 -26.85 -3.32 -22.56
N TRP A 188 -25.53 -3.16 -22.43
CA TRP A 188 -24.58 -4.16 -21.92
C TRP A 188 -24.85 -4.61 -20.48
N PHE A 189 -25.61 -3.83 -19.71
CA PHE A 189 -26.03 -4.25 -18.37
C PHE A 189 -27.27 -5.16 -18.45
N ARG A 190 -28.18 -4.89 -19.39
CA ARG A 190 -29.50 -5.54 -19.48
C ARG A 190 -29.45 -6.89 -20.20
N ASP A 191 -28.58 -7.04 -21.18
CA ASP A 191 -28.34 -8.32 -21.86
C ASP A 191 -27.60 -9.33 -20.96
N GLY A 192 -26.89 -8.83 -19.95
CA GLY A 192 -26.38 -9.56 -18.81
C GLY A 192 -24.86 -9.51 -18.71
N LEU A 193 -24.33 -9.44 -17.49
CA LEU A 193 -22.90 -9.21 -17.27
C LEU A 193 -22.07 -10.47 -17.52
N THR A 194 -21.07 -10.32 -18.38
CA THR A 194 -19.87 -11.17 -18.44
C THR A 194 -18.99 -10.96 -17.20
N ASP A 195 -18.00 -11.83 -16.99
CA ASP A 195 -17.04 -11.69 -15.88
C ASP A 195 -16.27 -10.35 -15.92
N ALA A 196 -15.89 -9.91 -17.12
CA ALA A 196 -15.22 -8.62 -17.30
C ALA A 196 -16.15 -7.44 -16.95
N GLU A 197 -17.42 -7.48 -17.37
CA GLU A 197 -18.41 -6.45 -17.03
C GLU A 197 -18.78 -6.47 -15.55
N ALA A 198 -18.85 -7.65 -14.91
CA ALA A 198 -19.05 -7.77 -13.47
C ALA A 198 -17.88 -7.13 -12.70
N ALA A 199 -16.63 -7.36 -13.14
CA ALA A 199 -15.46 -6.69 -12.58
C ALA A 199 -15.55 -5.16 -12.75
N ILE A 200 -15.97 -4.66 -13.92
CA ILE A 200 -16.21 -3.21 -14.14
C ILE A 200 -17.28 -2.69 -13.18
N VAL A 201 -18.41 -3.39 -13.02
CA VAL A 201 -19.48 -2.98 -12.09
C VAL A 201 -18.98 -2.92 -10.64
N ALA A 202 -18.07 -3.82 -10.23
CA ALA A 202 -17.48 -3.83 -8.89
C ALA A 202 -16.75 -2.52 -8.51
N VAL A 203 -16.25 -1.76 -9.49
CA VAL A 203 -15.52 -0.50 -9.26
C VAL A 203 -16.42 0.74 -9.40
N LEU A 204 -17.61 0.62 -9.99
CA LEU A 204 -18.46 1.76 -10.35
C LEU A 204 -19.03 2.54 -9.16
N TYR A 205 -19.30 1.91 -8.02
CA TYR A 205 -19.83 2.63 -6.86
C TYR A 205 -18.93 3.78 -6.44
N GLU A 206 -17.62 3.54 -6.34
CA GLU A 206 -16.71 4.58 -5.92
C GLU A 206 -16.64 5.71 -6.98
N ARG A 207 -16.61 5.37 -8.28
CA ARG A 207 -16.68 6.35 -9.37
C ARG A 207 -17.96 7.19 -9.32
N SER A 208 -19.07 6.58 -8.89
CA SER A 208 -20.37 7.25 -8.76
C SER A 208 -20.37 8.31 -7.64
N ARG A 209 -19.51 8.17 -6.62
CA ARG A 209 -19.46 9.10 -5.48
C ARG A 209 -18.89 10.47 -5.84
N PHE A 210 -18.00 10.55 -6.83
CA PHE A 210 -17.18 11.74 -7.08
C PHE A 210 -17.69 12.70 -8.18
N LEU A 211 -18.97 12.60 -8.61
CA LEU A 211 -19.45 13.32 -9.82
C LEU A 211 -18.49 13.15 -11.01
N SER A 212 -17.80 12.01 -11.08
CA SER A 212 -16.72 11.81 -12.03
C SER A 212 -17.29 11.62 -13.44
N PRO A 213 -16.80 12.39 -14.45
CA PRO A 213 -17.08 12.11 -15.86
C PRO A 213 -16.71 10.66 -16.25
N GLU A 214 -15.81 10.03 -15.51
CA GLU A 214 -15.38 8.64 -15.72
C GLU A 214 -16.54 7.66 -15.54
N PHE A 215 -17.43 7.86 -14.56
CA PHE A 215 -18.62 7.00 -14.41
C PHE A 215 -19.48 7.04 -15.68
N ASP A 216 -19.76 8.25 -16.17
CA ASP A 216 -20.58 8.47 -17.36
C ASP A 216 -19.92 7.87 -18.61
N ALA A 217 -18.60 8.01 -18.74
CA ALA A 217 -17.83 7.42 -19.83
C ALA A 217 -17.86 5.87 -19.80
N ILE A 218 -17.65 5.26 -18.64
CA ILE A 218 -17.68 3.80 -18.48
C ILE A 218 -19.08 3.24 -18.75
N VAL A 219 -20.13 3.88 -18.21
CA VAL A 219 -21.51 3.44 -18.46
C VAL A 219 -21.87 3.54 -19.94
N ALA A 220 -21.41 4.60 -20.63
CA ALA A 220 -21.63 4.77 -22.06
C ALA A 220 -20.87 3.75 -22.92
N ASN A 221 -19.64 3.39 -22.53
CA ASN A 221 -18.82 2.41 -23.22
C ASN A 221 -17.86 1.69 -22.26
N PRO A 222 -18.23 0.54 -21.68
CA PRO A 222 -17.38 -0.19 -20.74
C PRO A 222 -16.13 -0.77 -21.42
N TYR A 223 -16.18 -1.00 -22.74
CA TYR A 223 -15.08 -1.54 -23.54
C TYR A 223 -13.98 -0.50 -23.84
N ALA A 224 -14.14 0.74 -23.37
CA ALA A 224 -13.03 1.70 -23.32
C ALA A 224 -11.99 1.33 -22.25
N LEU A 225 -12.36 0.46 -21.30
CA LEU A 225 -11.45 -0.08 -20.30
C LEU A 225 -10.79 -1.35 -20.81
N SER A 226 -9.51 -1.52 -20.51
CA SER A 226 -8.85 -2.81 -20.66
C SER A 226 -9.09 -3.66 -19.42
N VAL A 227 -9.56 -4.91 -19.60
CA VAL A 227 -9.79 -5.87 -18.52
C VAL A 227 -8.93 -7.10 -18.74
N GLU A 228 -8.00 -7.33 -17.83
CA GLU A 228 -7.17 -8.53 -17.78
C GLU A 228 -7.74 -9.49 -16.74
N LEU A 229 -8.14 -10.68 -17.19
CA LEU A 229 -8.64 -11.74 -16.32
C LEU A 229 -7.56 -12.79 -16.06
N GLY A 230 -7.42 -13.16 -14.79
CA GLY A 230 -6.57 -14.23 -14.32
C GLY A 230 -7.21 -14.95 -13.15
N ALA A 231 -6.45 -15.83 -12.53
CA ALA A 231 -6.87 -16.49 -11.30
C ALA A 231 -5.64 -16.97 -10.53
N THR A 232 -5.86 -17.28 -9.26
CA THR A 232 -4.94 -18.03 -8.42
C THR A 232 -5.70 -19.16 -7.73
N THR A 233 -4.97 -20.04 -7.06
CA THR A 233 -5.54 -21.16 -6.30
C THR A 233 -5.32 -20.89 -4.83
N ASN A 234 -6.40 -20.94 -4.06
CA ASN A 234 -6.34 -20.80 -2.62
C ASN A 234 -5.83 -22.09 -1.93
N GLN A 235 -5.61 -22.07 -0.63
CA GLN A 235 -5.12 -23.23 0.13
C GLN A 235 -6.11 -24.40 0.17
N ALA A 236 -7.40 -24.14 0.00
CA ALA A 236 -8.43 -25.18 -0.12
C ALA A 236 -8.43 -25.85 -1.51
N GLY A 237 -7.69 -25.30 -2.49
CA GLY A 237 -7.67 -25.77 -3.87
C GLY A 237 -8.73 -25.13 -4.77
N ASP A 238 -9.51 -24.18 -4.26
CA ASP A 238 -10.50 -23.42 -5.02
C ASP A 238 -9.83 -22.33 -5.85
N THR A 239 -10.49 -21.99 -6.96
CA THR A 239 -10.03 -20.92 -7.86
C THR A 239 -10.54 -19.57 -7.37
N VAL A 240 -9.63 -18.63 -7.16
CA VAL A 240 -9.93 -17.22 -6.85
C VAL A 240 -9.67 -16.39 -8.09
N PRO A 241 -10.72 -15.87 -8.78
CA PRO A 241 -10.54 -15.02 -9.94
C PRO A 241 -9.88 -13.69 -9.58
N ILE A 242 -9.09 -13.18 -10.52
CA ILE A 242 -8.41 -11.89 -10.43
C ILE A 242 -8.78 -11.09 -11.68
N ALA A 243 -9.27 -9.87 -11.50
CA ALA A 243 -9.55 -8.95 -12.60
C ALA A 243 -8.76 -7.65 -12.41
N ILE A 244 -8.01 -7.24 -13.44
CA ILE A 244 -7.31 -5.94 -13.46
C ILE A 244 -7.94 -5.06 -14.54
N ILE A 245 -8.47 -3.92 -14.13
CA ILE A 245 -9.20 -2.97 -14.96
C ILE A 245 -8.32 -1.74 -15.14
N ARG A 246 -8.13 -1.26 -16.37
CA ARG A 246 -7.28 -0.11 -16.68
C ARG A 246 -8.01 0.91 -17.56
N SER A 247 -7.93 2.18 -17.17
CA SER A 247 -8.35 3.33 -17.98
C SER A 247 -7.25 3.70 -19.00
N GLY A 248 -6.82 2.75 -19.85
CA GLY A 248 -5.76 2.97 -20.83
C GLY A 248 -5.07 1.70 -21.35
N ASP A 249 -3.99 1.89 -22.10
CA ASP A 249 -3.16 0.81 -22.62
C ASP A 249 -2.52 -0.01 -21.50
N VAL A 250 -2.37 -1.32 -21.72
CA VAL A 250 -1.73 -2.24 -20.77
C VAL A 250 -0.21 -2.10 -20.89
N PRO A 251 0.53 -1.78 -19.81
CA PRO A 251 1.98 -1.79 -19.85
C PRO A 251 2.51 -3.19 -20.12
N ASP A 252 3.55 -3.32 -20.94
CA ASP A 252 4.20 -4.60 -21.27
C ASP A 252 4.75 -5.35 -20.04
N ARG A 253 4.87 -4.68 -18.88
CA ARG A 253 5.54 -5.19 -17.67
C ARG A 253 4.78 -4.94 -16.38
N SER A 254 3.44 -5.01 -16.41
CA SER A 254 2.66 -4.89 -15.17
C SER A 254 2.98 -6.01 -14.17
N PRO A 255 3.37 -5.69 -12.92
CA PRO A 255 3.62 -6.69 -11.89
C PRO A 255 2.33 -7.11 -11.17
N ILE A 256 1.22 -6.39 -11.37
CA ILE A 256 0.02 -6.50 -10.54
C ILE A 256 -0.55 -7.92 -10.58
N MET A 257 -0.68 -8.52 -11.77
CA MET A 257 -1.27 -9.87 -11.90
C MET A 257 -0.42 -10.93 -11.18
N SER A 258 0.91 -10.90 -11.32
CA SER A 258 1.77 -11.84 -10.61
C SER A 258 1.71 -11.64 -9.10
N VAL A 259 1.77 -10.40 -8.63
CA VAL A 259 1.75 -10.11 -7.19
C VAL A 259 0.40 -10.48 -6.57
N ALA A 260 -0.71 -10.20 -7.26
CA ALA A 260 -2.04 -10.60 -6.81
C ALA A 260 -2.22 -12.12 -6.74
N ARG A 261 -1.59 -12.88 -7.65
CA ARG A 261 -1.61 -14.36 -7.60
C ARG A 261 -0.87 -14.90 -6.39
N ASP A 262 0.27 -14.29 -6.05
CA ASP A 262 1.09 -14.69 -4.90
C ASP A 262 0.43 -14.28 -3.56
N ALA A 263 -0.30 -13.17 -3.55
CA ALA A 263 -0.90 -12.61 -2.33
C ALA A 263 -1.89 -13.57 -1.64
N VAL A 264 -2.74 -14.25 -2.40
CA VAL A 264 -3.78 -15.15 -1.84
C VAL A 264 -3.17 -16.26 -0.98
N PRO A 265 -2.34 -17.17 -1.51
CA PRO A 265 -1.81 -18.27 -0.70
C PRO A 265 -0.93 -17.80 0.46
N ILE A 266 -0.18 -16.70 0.28
CA ILE A 266 0.67 -16.12 1.33
C ILE A 266 -0.20 -15.60 2.48
N PHE A 267 -1.24 -14.80 2.19
CA PHE A 267 -2.06 -14.24 3.25
C PHE A 267 -2.97 -15.28 3.90
N GLU A 268 -3.47 -16.28 3.17
CA GLU A 268 -4.16 -17.40 3.79
C GLU A 268 -3.27 -18.16 4.77
N GLU A 269 -1.97 -18.32 4.46
CA GLU A 269 -1.01 -18.93 5.40
C GLU A 269 -0.78 -18.03 6.62
N MET A 270 -0.64 -16.74 6.37
CA MET A 270 -0.37 -15.74 7.40
C MET A 270 -1.51 -15.68 8.42
N PHE A 271 -2.76 -15.61 7.95
CA PHE A 271 -3.96 -15.46 8.76
C PHE A 271 -4.64 -16.78 9.15
N ASP A 272 -4.22 -17.92 8.59
CA ASP A 272 -4.82 -19.26 8.80
C ASP A 272 -6.34 -19.23 8.57
N ALA A 273 -6.73 -18.57 7.49
CA ALA A 273 -8.11 -18.33 7.12
C ALA A 273 -8.23 -18.26 5.59
N PRO A 274 -9.38 -18.65 5.01
CA PRO A 274 -9.62 -18.45 3.58
C PRO A 274 -9.59 -16.97 3.20
N PHE A 275 -9.29 -16.70 1.92
CA PHE A 275 -9.31 -15.35 1.39
C PHE A 275 -10.70 -14.74 1.59
N PRO A 276 -10.82 -13.53 2.20
CA PRO A 276 -12.11 -13.07 2.73
C PRO A 276 -13.11 -12.67 1.64
N THR A 277 -12.67 -12.59 0.39
CA THR A 277 -13.51 -12.28 -0.76
C THR A 277 -13.40 -13.39 -1.82
N PRO A 278 -14.45 -13.62 -2.61
CA PRO A 278 -14.45 -14.66 -3.64
C PRO A 278 -13.56 -14.31 -4.85
N ALA A 279 -13.17 -13.04 -5.01
CA ALA A 279 -12.34 -12.55 -6.09
C ALA A 279 -11.50 -11.33 -5.66
N ILE A 280 -10.43 -11.07 -6.42
CA ILE A 280 -9.63 -9.84 -6.34
C ILE A 280 -9.97 -8.99 -7.56
N VAL A 281 -10.45 -7.76 -7.33
CA VAL A 281 -10.65 -6.78 -8.40
C VAL A 281 -9.70 -5.62 -8.17
N VAL A 282 -8.88 -5.29 -9.16
CA VAL A 282 -7.93 -4.17 -9.14
C VAL A 282 -8.31 -3.17 -10.22
N HIS A 283 -8.36 -1.91 -9.87
CA HIS A 283 -8.63 -0.80 -10.78
C HIS A 283 -7.42 0.15 -10.83
N VAL A 284 -6.77 0.21 -11.98
CA VAL A 284 -5.66 1.13 -12.22
C VAL A 284 -6.21 2.46 -12.76
N THR A 285 -6.08 3.52 -11.97
CA THR A 285 -6.72 4.81 -12.23
C THR A 285 -5.97 5.96 -11.56
N ASP A 286 -5.98 7.15 -12.15
CA ASP A 286 -5.40 8.35 -11.53
C ASP A 286 -6.23 8.89 -10.37
N TYR A 287 -7.51 8.49 -10.26
CA TYR A 287 -8.35 8.88 -9.13
C TYR A 287 -8.20 7.91 -7.96
N VAL A 288 -6.99 7.86 -7.40
CA VAL A 288 -6.72 7.26 -6.08
C VAL A 288 -6.89 8.34 -5.02
N ALA A 289 -7.43 8.00 -3.85
CA ALA A 289 -7.69 8.96 -2.80
C ALA A 289 -6.39 9.61 -2.28
N GLY A 290 -6.27 10.93 -2.43
CA GLY A 290 -5.17 11.72 -1.87
C GLY A 290 -3.78 11.36 -2.44
N THR A 291 -2.78 11.30 -1.57
CA THR A 291 -1.39 10.97 -1.95
C THR A 291 -1.10 9.47 -1.97
N ALA A 292 -2.04 8.63 -1.55
CA ALA A 292 -1.83 7.18 -1.41
C ALA A 292 -1.44 6.50 -2.72
N ALA A 293 -0.69 5.40 -2.63
CA ALA A 293 -0.34 4.57 -3.78
C ALA A 293 -1.53 3.71 -4.26
N GLY A 294 -2.42 3.38 -3.33
CA GLY A 294 -3.65 2.65 -3.58
C GLY A 294 -4.72 2.92 -2.52
N THR A 295 -5.86 2.23 -2.66
CA THR A 295 -6.92 2.21 -1.65
C THR A 295 -7.76 0.94 -1.82
N ASN A 296 -8.04 0.23 -0.72
CA ASN A 296 -8.99 -0.89 -0.69
C ASN A 296 -10.41 -0.42 -0.32
N TYR A 297 -11.39 -0.75 -1.17
CA TYR A 297 -12.82 -0.42 -1.00
C TYR A 297 -13.69 -1.61 -0.63
N GLN A 298 -13.10 -2.76 -0.28
CA GLN A 298 -13.72 -4.07 -0.08
C GLN A 298 -14.33 -4.71 -1.32
N THR A 299 -14.88 -3.93 -2.27
CA THR A 299 -15.31 -4.48 -3.57
C THR A 299 -14.14 -4.64 -4.53
N HIS A 300 -13.14 -3.78 -4.40
CA HIS A 300 -11.96 -3.72 -5.25
C HIS A 300 -10.84 -2.94 -4.55
N VAL A 301 -9.66 -3.02 -5.12
CA VAL A 301 -8.49 -2.17 -4.83
C VAL A 301 -8.32 -1.18 -5.98
N THR A 302 -8.02 0.09 -5.68
CA THR A 302 -7.51 1.04 -6.68
C THR A 302 -6.01 1.20 -6.54
N LEU A 303 -5.27 1.31 -7.65
CA LEU A 303 -3.84 1.59 -7.68
C LEU A 303 -3.52 2.69 -8.70
N LYS A 304 -2.48 3.49 -8.44
CA LYS A 304 -1.99 4.50 -9.40
C LYS A 304 -1.36 3.85 -10.64
N PRO A 305 -1.46 4.46 -11.83
CA PRO A 305 -0.80 3.95 -13.04
C PRO A 305 0.70 3.74 -12.91
N ALA A 306 1.41 4.56 -12.12
CA ALA A 306 2.85 4.40 -11.87
C ALA A 306 3.21 3.04 -11.22
N ILE A 307 2.29 2.45 -10.45
CA ILE A 307 2.45 1.11 -9.86
C ILE A 307 2.30 0.04 -10.96
N ASP A 308 1.31 0.19 -11.84
CA ASP A 308 1.07 -0.72 -12.96
C ASP A 308 2.18 -0.65 -14.02
N ALA A 309 2.71 0.54 -14.28
CA ALA A 309 3.85 0.77 -15.17
C ALA A 309 5.19 0.30 -14.57
N ASN A 310 5.19 -0.11 -13.30
CA ASN A 310 6.38 -0.56 -12.57
C ASN A 310 7.49 0.50 -12.55
N GLU A 311 7.14 1.79 -12.43
CA GLU A 311 8.11 2.89 -12.41
C GLU A 311 8.99 2.86 -11.15
N THR A 312 8.49 2.22 -10.09
CA THR A 312 9.21 1.96 -8.84
C THR A 312 9.24 0.46 -8.53
N PRO A 313 10.11 -0.33 -9.20
CA PRO A 313 10.07 -1.80 -9.14
C PRO A 313 10.18 -2.41 -7.74
N GLU A 314 10.84 -1.72 -6.82
CA GLU A 314 10.97 -2.15 -5.43
C GLU A 314 9.73 -1.85 -4.59
N PHE A 315 8.96 -0.82 -4.96
CA PHE A 315 7.78 -0.36 -4.22
C PHE A 315 6.46 -0.89 -4.80
N ALA A 316 6.36 -1.09 -6.11
CA ALA A 316 5.13 -1.51 -6.76
C ALA A 316 4.57 -2.84 -6.19
N PRO A 317 5.36 -3.91 -5.98
CA PRO A 317 4.87 -5.12 -5.32
C PRO A 317 4.38 -4.87 -3.88
N HIS A 318 5.07 -3.99 -3.15
CA HIS A 318 4.68 -3.62 -1.78
C HIS A 318 3.30 -2.99 -1.75
N ALA A 319 3.04 -2.00 -2.60
CA ALA A 319 1.74 -1.35 -2.70
C ALA A 319 0.62 -2.35 -3.05
N VAL A 320 0.86 -3.27 -4.00
CA VAL A 320 -0.15 -4.28 -4.36
C VAL A 320 -0.44 -5.22 -3.18
N PHE A 321 0.60 -5.74 -2.51
CA PHE A 321 0.39 -6.59 -1.34
C PHE A 321 -0.31 -5.85 -0.19
N HIS A 322 0.06 -4.59 0.06
CA HIS A 322 -0.54 -3.74 1.09
C HIS A 322 -2.05 -3.63 0.90
N GLU A 323 -2.47 -3.23 -0.31
CA GLU A 323 -3.90 -3.06 -0.58
C GLU A 323 -4.67 -4.37 -0.54
N ILE A 324 -4.06 -5.50 -0.93
CA ILE A 324 -4.69 -6.82 -0.82
C ILE A 324 -4.77 -7.28 0.65
N ALA A 325 -3.79 -6.93 1.49
CA ALA A 325 -3.81 -7.27 2.91
C ALA A 325 -5.02 -6.65 3.63
N HIS A 326 -5.51 -5.50 3.18
CA HIS A 326 -6.72 -4.87 3.72
C HIS A 326 -8.00 -5.70 3.53
N TYR A 327 -8.03 -6.75 2.70
CA TYR A 327 -9.15 -7.69 2.72
C TYR A 327 -9.26 -8.45 4.06
N TYR A 328 -8.13 -8.70 4.74
CA TYR A 328 -8.08 -9.24 6.09
C TYR A 328 -8.05 -8.14 7.16
N LEU A 329 -7.37 -7.03 6.87
CA LEU A 329 -7.06 -5.95 7.80
C LEU A 329 -7.92 -4.72 7.56
N TYR A 330 -9.24 -4.88 7.68
CA TYR A 330 -10.22 -3.80 7.61
C TYR A 330 -10.82 -3.53 8.99
N ALA A 331 -10.01 -3.14 9.97
CA ALA A 331 -10.47 -2.96 11.35
C ALA A 331 -9.83 -1.75 12.01
N ARG A 332 -10.52 -1.16 12.97
CA ARG A 332 -9.92 -0.19 13.90
C ARG A 332 -9.11 -0.93 14.97
N PRO A 333 -8.03 -0.35 15.50
CA PRO A 333 -7.53 1.01 15.26
C PRO A 333 -6.77 1.17 13.93
N ALA A 334 -6.75 2.38 13.37
CA ALA A 334 -6.18 2.68 12.05
C ALA A 334 -4.69 2.27 11.92
N TRP A 335 -3.89 2.42 12.98
CA TRP A 335 -2.50 1.98 12.96
C TRP A 335 -2.34 0.46 12.79
N TYR A 336 -3.31 -0.33 13.27
CA TYR A 336 -3.29 -1.77 13.10
C TYR A 336 -3.71 -2.15 11.68
N ALA A 337 -4.70 -1.43 11.11
CA ALA A 337 -5.11 -1.63 9.72
C ALA A 337 -3.97 -1.27 8.76
N GLU A 338 -3.47 -0.03 8.84
CA GLU A 338 -2.50 0.53 7.89
C GLU A 338 -1.09 0.01 8.15
N GLY A 339 -0.59 0.11 9.38
CA GLY A 339 0.73 -0.43 9.74
C GLY A 339 0.78 -1.96 9.71
N GLY A 340 -0.35 -2.64 9.93
CA GLY A 340 -0.48 -4.07 9.74
C GLY A 340 -0.45 -4.49 8.27
N ALA A 341 -1.11 -3.74 7.39
CA ALA A 341 -1.05 -3.97 5.96
C ALA A 341 0.37 -3.78 5.41
N ASP A 342 1.10 -2.77 5.89
CA ASP A 342 2.51 -2.57 5.53
C ASP A 342 3.39 -3.73 6.00
N PHE A 343 3.21 -4.17 7.25
CA PHE A 343 3.93 -5.35 7.73
C PHE A 343 3.59 -6.59 6.90
N ALA A 344 2.31 -6.82 6.57
CA ALA A 344 1.88 -7.93 5.72
C ALA A 344 2.54 -7.86 4.34
N ALA A 345 2.63 -6.67 3.76
CA ALA A 345 3.29 -6.47 2.48
C ALA A 345 4.79 -6.78 2.55
N SER A 346 5.48 -6.31 3.59
CA SER A 346 6.90 -6.65 3.83
C SER A 346 7.10 -8.16 4.05
N TYR A 347 6.21 -8.82 4.80
CA TYR A 347 6.22 -10.28 4.99
C TYR A 347 5.97 -11.02 3.67
N ALA A 348 4.99 -10.60 2.87
CA ALA A 348 4.68 -11.24 1.60
C ALA A 348 5.82 -11.10 0.58
N ARG A 349 6.51 -9.95 0.57
CA ARG A 349 7.74 -9.75 -0.22
C ARG A 349 8.89 -10.64 0.26
N HIS A 350 8.99 -10.86 1.57
CA HIS A 350 9.95 -11.82 2.13
C HIS A 350 9.68 -13.24 1.65
N VAL A 351 8.43 -13.70 1.72
CA VAL A 351 8.03 -15.05 1.29
C VAL A 351 8.15 -15.22 -0.23
N SER A 352 7.69 -14.27 -1.03
CA SER A 352 7.67 -14.37 -2.49
C SER A 352 9.04 -14.17 -3.14
N ALA A 353 9.86 -13.24 -2.61
CA ALA A 353 11.08 -12.78 -3.27
C ALA A 353 12.35 -12.90 -2.38
N GLY A 354 12.25 -13.42 -1.16
CA GLY A 354 13.39 -13.53 -0.23
C GLY A 354 13.91 -12.18 0.28
N GLN A 355 13.12 -11.12 0.15
CA GLN A 355 13.50 -9.79 0.60
C GLN A 355 13.52 -9.71 2.13
N ARG A 356 14.27 -8.76 2.69
CA ARG A 356 14.28 -8.57 4.14
C ARG A 356 12.97 -7.94 4.59
N ILE A 357 12.48 -8.37 5.75
CA ILE A 357 11.36 -7.72 6.41
C ILE A 357 11.92 -6.52 7.17
N GLU A 358 11.64 -5.32 6.68
CA GLU A 358 12.10 -4.05 7.23
C GLU A 358 11.02 -2.98 7.13
N ALA A 359 11.20 -1.87 7.84
CA ALA A 359 10.25 -0.76 7.81
C ALA A 359 10.34 -0.04 6.46
N THR A 360 9.21 0.09 5.77
CA THR A 360 9.14 0.77 4.47
C THR A 360 8.76 2.25 4.61
N ASN A 361 8.10 2.61 5.71
CA ASN A 361 7.69 3.98 5.96
C ASN A 361 8.79 4.82 6.61
N SER A 362 8.86 6.09 6.24
CA SER A 362 9.63 7.09 6.99
C SER A 362 9.18 7.17 8.46
N PRO A 363 10.08 7.45 9.42
CA PRO A 363 9.69 7.65 10.81
C PRO A 363 8.63 8.74 10.95
N CYS A 364 7.65 8.52 11.83
CA CYS A 364 6.63 9.53 12.13
C CYS A 364 7.25 10.74 12.84
N ALA A 365 7.07 11.93 12.27
CA ALA A 365 7.52 13.19 12.87
C ALA A 365 6.45 13.83 13.78
N ALA A 366 5.17 13.50 13.59
CA ALA A 366 4.04 14.18 14.22
C ALA A 366 3.58 13.54 15.54
N ALA A 367 3.97 12.29 15.82
CA ALA A 367 3.66 11.55 17.04
C ALA A 367 4.82 10.62 17.41
N ILE A 368 5.11 10.49 18.70
CA ILE A 368 6.18 9.60 19.20
C ILE A 368 5.66 8.22 19.62
N SER A 369 4.33 8.04 19.67
CA SER A 369 3.70 6.76 20.05
C SER A 369 2.29 6.62 19.49
N LEU A 370 1.79 5.38 19.40
CA LEU A 370 0.44 5.10 18.91
C LEU A 370 -0.66 5.69 19.80
N ASN A 371 -0.49 5.66 21.12
CA ASN A 371 -1.45 6.25 22.06
C ASN A 371 -1.48 7.78 21.96
N GLU A 372 -0.35 8.42 21.66
CA GLU A 372 -0.36 9.85 21.35
C GLU A 372 -1.08 10.11 20.02
N LEU A 373 -0.77 9.33 18.98
CA LEU A 373 -1.41 9.44 17.68
C LEU A 373 -2.94 9.30 17.78
N GLU A 374 -3.44 8.29 18.50
CA GLU A 374 -4.87 8.06 18.74
C GLU A 374 -5.55 9.23 19.48
N ARG A 375 -4.81 10.03 20.26
CA ARG A 375 -5.34 11.24 20.90
C ARG A 375 -5.30 12.48 20.00
N LEU A 376 -4.35 12.53 19.07
CA LEU A 376 -4.19 13.62 18.13
C LEU A 376 -5.19 13.50 16.98
N LEU A 377 -5.51 12.28 16.57
CA LEU A 377 -6.50 12.02 15.53
C LEU A 377 -7.93 12.18 16.09
N PRO A 378 -8.85 12.81 15.33
CA PRO A 378 -10.26 12.78 15.65
C PRO A 378 -10.81 11.34 15.61
N ALA A 379 -11.89 11.10 16.36
CA ALA A 379 -12.53 9.77 16.40
C ALA A 379 -13.20 9.38 15.07
N ASP A 380 -13.58 10.37 14.26
CA ASP A 380 -14.06 10.17 12.90
C ASP A 380 -12.87 9.97 11.96
N GLU A 381 -12.89 8.88 11.19
CA GLU A 381 -11.77 8.52 10.32
C GLU A 381 -11.65 9.44 9.10
N GLN A 382 -12.78 9.92 8.58
CA GLN A 382 -12.78 10.83 7.45
C GLN A 382 -12.15 12.17 7.85
N ASP A 383 -12.44 12.64 9.06
CA ASP A 383 -11.77 13.79 9.65
C ASP A 383 -10.29 13.49 9.95
N ALA A 384 -9.95 12.27 10.39
CA ALA A 384 -8.56 11.87 10.67
C ALA A 384 -7.69 11.88 9.41
N ARG A 385 -8.26 11.48 8.27
CA ARG A 385 -7.61 11.53 6.95
C ARG A 385 -7.43 12.95 6.41
N SER A 386 -8.01 13.98 7.06
CA SER A 386 -7.82 15.37 6.64
C SER A 386 -6.46 15.97 7.03
N ASP A 387 -5.76 15.35 7.99
CA ASP A 387 -4.37 15.67 8.34
C ASP A 387 -3.43 14.55 7.83
N PRO A 388 -2.88 14.68 6.61
CA PRO A 388 -2.10 13.61 5.98
C PRO A 388 -0.80 13.30 6.74
N ASP A 389 -0.20 14.30 7.41
CA ASP A 389 1.04 14.13 8.18
C ASP A 389 0.79 13.25 9.41
N LEU A 390 -0.31 13.50 10.13
CA LEU A 390 -0.74 12.64 11.23
C LEU A 390 -1.23 11.28 10.74
N TRP A 391 -1.99 11.21 9.65
CA TRP A 391 -2.50 9.95 9.11
C TRP A 391 -1.37 8.99 8.75
N GLN A 392 -0.29 9.48 8.13
CA GLN A 392 0.89 8.69 7.76
C GLN A 392 1.55 8.00 8.97
N CYS A 393 1.39 8.55 10.18
CA CYS A 393 1.94 7.95 11.39
C CYS A 393 1.28 6.61 11.75
N ASN A 394 0.05 6.33 11.29
CA ASN A 394 -0.58 5.02 11.47
C ASN A 394 0.24 3.90 10.81
N TYR A 395 0.71 4.15 9.58
CA TYR A 395 1.60 3.27 8.83
C TYR A 395 2.93 3.11 9.56
N ALA A 396 3.62 4.24 9.79
CA ALA A 396 4.99 4.24 10.29
C ALA A 396 5.16 3.65 11.70
N LEU A 397 4.28 4.02 12.65
CA LEU A 397 4.35 3.56 14.04
C LEU A 397 3.79 2.14 14.19
N GLY A 398 2.69 1.83 13.48
CA GLY A 398 2.09 0.49 13.50
C GLY A 398 3.04 -0.56 12.95
N GLU A 399 3.62 -0.31 11.77
CA GLU A 399 4.59 -1.21 11.13
C GLU A 399 5.81 -1.46 12.06
N ARG A 400 6.36 -0.41 12.68
CA ARG A 400 7.52 -0.54 13.59
C ARG A 400 7.23 -1.33 14.85
N LEU A 401 6.06 -1.15 15.45
CA LEU A 401 5.62 -1.99 16.56
C LEU A 401 5.59 -3.46 16.13
N LEU A 402 4.97 -3.75 14.98
CA LEU A 402 4.84 -5.11 14.47
C LEU A 402 6.19 -5.72 14.09
N LEU A 403 7.10 -4.97 13.47
CA LEU A 403 8.47 -5.40 13.20
C LEU A 403 9.25 -5.72 14.47
N ALA A 404 9.12 -4.89 15.52
CA ALA A 404 9.79 -5.13 16.80
C ALA A 404 9.24 -6.40 17.48
N LEU A 405 7.92 -6.60 17.46
CA LEU A 405 7.29 -7.82 17.95
C LEU A 405 7.72 -9.05 17.15
N TYR A 406 7.76 -8.95 15.82
CA TYR A 406 8.17 -10.01 14.91
C TYR A 406 9.64 -10.40 15.15
N GLY A 407 10.55 -9.43 15.19
CA GLY A 407 11.97 -9.68 15.45
C GLY A 407 12.22 -10.34 16.81
N LYS A 408 11.30 -10.14 17.78
CA LYS A 408 11.40 -10.75 19.11
C LYS A 408 10.78 -12.14 19.20
N LEU A 409 9.60 -12.33 18.61
CA LEU A 409 8.83 -13.57 18.67
C LEU A 409 9.31 -14.62 17.65
N GLY A 410 9.82 -14.17 16.51
CA GLY A 410 10.03 -14.99 15.32
C GLY A 410 8.72 -15.41 14.65
N ASP A 411 8.82 -15.97 13.45
CA ASP A 411 7.70 -16.23 12.53
C ASP A 411 6.54 -16.97 13.20
N LYS A 412 6.82 -18.13 13.80
CA LYS A 412 5.77 -19.03 14.27
C LYS A 412 4.92 -18.40 15.37
N ALA A 413 5.56 -17.81 16.39
CA ALA A 413 4.84 -17.20 17.49
C ALA A 413 4.16 -15.90 17.04
N PHE A 414 4.82 -15.13 16.16
CA PHE A 414 4.23 -13.91 15.63
C PHE A 414 2.95 -14.18 14.83
N LEU A 415 3.00 -15.10 13.85
CA LEU A 415 1.84 -15.45 13.04
C LEU A 415 0.71 -16.06 13.90
N GLN A 416 1.05 -16.82 14.94
CA GLN A 416 0.04 -17.35 15.86
C GLN A 416 -0.78 -16.25 16.55
N ALA A 417 -0.14 -15.14 16.96
CA ALA A 417 -0.86 -14.01 17.53
C ALA A 417 -1.74 -13.31 16.48
N TRP A 418 -1.25 -13.16 15.25
CA TRP A 418 -2.06 -12.60 14.16
C TRP A 418 -3.31 -13.43 13.85
N ARG A 419 -3.17 -14.75 13.80
CA ARG A 419 -4.30 -15.68 13.63
C ARG A 419 -5.31 -15.55 14.77
N GLU A 420 -4.83 -15.35 16.00
CA GLU A 420 -5.71 -15.10 17.14
C GLU A 420 -6.47 -13.78 16.99
N ILE A 421 -5.79 -12.69 16.62
CA ILE A 421 -6.40 -11.37 16.42
C ILE A 421 -7.42 -11.41 15.27
N TYR A 422 -7.05 -12.02 14.13
CA TYR A 422 -7.97 -12.20 13.01
C TYR A 422 -9.16 -13.08 13.39
N GLY A 423 -8.94 -14.11 14.20
CA GLY A 423 -10.01 -14.94 14.75
C GLY A 423 -10.98 -14.20 15.68
N ILE A 424 -10.61 -13.02 16.21
CA ILE A 424 -11.53 -12.11 16.92
C ILE A 424 -12.36 -11.32 15.89
N LEU A 425 -11.69 -10.74 14.88
CA LEU A 425 -12.34 -10.00 13.78
C LEU A 425 -13.38 -10.84 13.04
N ALA A 426 -13.00 -12.06 12.64
CA ALA A 426 -13.83 -12.93 11.83
C ALA A 426 -15.12 -13.43 12.54
N ARG A 427 -15.19 -13.34 13.88
CA ARG A 427 -16.36 -13.79 14.66
C ARG A 427 -17.47 -12.76 14.74
N GLU A 428 -17.20 -11.49 14.44
CA GLU A 428 -18.23 -10.47 14.49
C GLU A 428 -18.96 -10.39 13.14
N PRO A 429 -20.26 -10.73 13.07
CA PRO A 429 -21.04 -10.72 11.82
C PRO A 429 -21.34 -9.30 11.30
N SER A 430 -20.72 -8.27 11.88
CA SER A 430 -20.81 -6.87 11.47
C SER A 430 -20.14 -6.65 10.12
N TYR A 431 -20.60 -5.67 9.35
CA TYR A 431 -19.85 -5.18 8.20
C TYR A 431 -18.39 -4.90 8.61
N PRO A 432 -17.38 -5.31 7.82
CA PRO A 432 -15.98 -5.17 8.19
C PRO A 432 -15.62 -3.72 8.53
N SER A 433 -16.31 -2.74 7.94
CA SER A 433 -16.02 -1.32 8.12
C SER A 433 -16.32 -0.70 9.49
N GLN A 434 -16.77 -1.48 10.48
CA GLN A 434 -17.01 -0.98 11.84
C GLN A 434 -16.47 -1.88 12.94
N GLN A 435 -15.65 -2.88 12.61
CA GLN A 435 -15.06 -3.72 13.64
C GLN A 435 -13.99 -2.93 14.40
N GLU A 436 -14.23 -2.70 15.69
CA GLU A 436 -13.28 -2.07 16.60
C GLU A 436 -12.58 -3.15 17.41
N LEU A 437 -11.28 -3.35 17.15
CA LEU A 437 -10.42 -4.10 18.05
C LEU A 437 -10.00 -3.20 19.21
N ALA A 438 -10.23 -3.67 20.42
CA ALA A 438 -9.65 -3.02 21.57
C ALA A 438 -8.12 -3.25 21.58
N GLU A 439 -7.37 -2.21 21.91
CA GLU A 439 -5.92 -2.27 22.15
C GLU A 439 -5.52 -3.48 23.01
N ILE A 440 -6.31 -3.75 24.05
CA ILE A 440 -6.04 -4.83 25.00
C ILE A 440 -6.12 -6.21 24.33
N ASP A 441 -7.02 -6.41 23.38
CA ASP A 441 -7.17 -7.70 22.69
C ASP A 441 -5.98 -7.96 21.78
N ILE A 442 -5.55 -6.93 21.03
CA ILE A 442 -4.34 -6.98 20.20
C ILE A 442 -3.12 -7.27 21.09
N ARG A 443 -2.93 -6.51 22.17
CA ARG A 443 -1.80 -6.67 23.10
C ARG A 443 -1.78 -8.08 23.71
N VAL A 444 -2.91 -8.56 24.22
CA VAL A 444 -2.99 -9.86 24.91
C VAL A 444 -2.65 -11.01 23.98
N ALA A 445 -3.05 -10.96 22.70
CA ALA A 445 -2.68 -11.98 21.72
C ALA A 445 -1.15 -12.10 21.57
N TRP A 446 -0.44 -10.97 21.45
CA TRP A 446 1.03 -10.95 21.38
C TRP A 446 1.71 -11.47 22.65
N LEU A 447 1.24 -11.02 23.82
CA LEU A 447 1.79 -11.49 25.10
C LEU A 447 1.58 -12.99 25.29
N ARG A 448 0.43 -13.52 24.86
CA ARG A 448 0.14 -14.96 24.94
C ARG A 448 1.06 -15.76 24.02
N ALA A 449 1.30 -15.27 22.80
CA ALA A 449 2.17 -15.96 21.84
C ALA A 449 3.62 -16.07 22.31
N GLY A 450 4.14 -15.07 23.04
CA GLY A 450 5.48 -15.13 23.64
C GLY A 450 5.58 -16.01 24.89
N GLY A 451 4.44 -16.35 25.50
CA GLY A 451 4.38 -17.04 26.80
C GLY A 451 4.96 -16.21 27.96
N MET A 452 4.95 -16.79 29.17
CA MET A 452 5.35 -16.09 30.39
C MET A 452 6.80 -15.59 30.39
N ILE A 453 7.69 -16.23 29.63
CA ILE A 453 9.12 -15.89 29.61
C ILE A 453 9.38 -14.59 28.85
N MET A 454 8.72 -14.39 27.70
CA MET A 454 8.94 -13.20 26.86
C MET A 454 8.06 -12.03 27.26
N GLN A 455 7.07 -12.23 28.15
CA GLN A 455 6.11 -11.20 28.53
C GLN A 455 6.75 -9.86 28.94
N PRO A 456 7.81 -9.79 29.77
CA PRO A 456 8.41 -8.50 30.14
C PRO A 456 9.01 -7.74 28.94
N GLU A 457 9.61 -8.46 28.00
CA GLU A 457 10.25 -7.86 26.82
C GLU A 457 9.20 -7.40 25.80
N LEU A 458 8.13 -8.18 25.62
CA LEU A 458 7.01 -7.78 24.77
C LEU A 458 6.22 -6.61 25.37
N GLU A 459 6.06 -6.56 26.69
CA GLU A 459 5.52 -5.38 27.36
C GLU A 459 6.42 -4.17 27.20
N HIS A 460 7.74 -4.34 27.23
CA HIS A 460 8.67 -3.25 26.97
C HIS A 460 8.54 -2.71 25.53
N ILE A 461 8.49 -3.59 24.53
CA ILE A 461 8.26 -3.22 23.12
C ILE A 461 6.93 -2.48 22.97
N TRP A 462 5.88 -2.99 23.60
CA TRP A 462 4.56 -2.35 23.58
C TRP A 462 4.59 -0.99 24.26
N ASP A 463 5.18 -0.87 25.45
CA ASP A 463 5.30 0.38 26.17
C ASP A 463 6.16 1.40 25.42
N GLN A 464 7.17 0.96 24.66
CA GLN A 464 7.96 1.80 23.76
C GLN A 464 7.08 2.40 22.67
N TRP A 465 6.51 1.57 21.80
CA TRP A 465 5.87 2.03 20.57
C TRP A 465 4.43 2.49 20.78
N TYR A 466 3.67 1.79 21.62
CA TYR A 466 2.29 2.15 21.88
C TYR A 466 2.16 3.25 22.93
N ARG A 467 2.88 3.15 24.06
CA ARG A 467 2.75 4.13 25.16
C ARG A 467 3.75 5.28 25.15
N GLY A 468 4.80 5.21 24.32
CA GLY A 468 5.85 6.23 24.27
C GLY A 468 6.75 6.28 25.51
N ARG A 469 6.88 5.17 26.27
CA ARG A 469 7.61 5.13 27.54
C ARG A 469 9.11 4.87 27.41
N ALA A 470 9.58 4.40 26.26
CA ALA A 470 11.00 4.18 26.02
C ALA A 470 11.70 5.48 25.60
N SER A 471 11.90 6.35 26.59
CA SER A 471 13.06 7.25 26.67
C SER A 471 13.40 7.68 28.11
N ARG A 472 12.56 7.36 29.11
CA ARG A 472 12.84 7.74 30.52
C ARG A 472 13.32 6.62 31.43
N GLU A 473 12.90 5.37 31.22
CA GLU A 473 13.21 4.28 32.17
C GLU A 473 14.44 3.44 31.80
N THR A 474 14.89 3.47 30.55
CA THR A 474 16.17 2.85 30.12
C THR A 474 17.40 3.72 30.35
N ALA A 475 17.26 4.88 31.02
CA ALA A 475 18.38 5.73 31.44
C ALA A 475 19.30 5.11 32.52
N GLY A 476 19.09 3.84 32.90
CA GLY A 476 19.83 3.18 33.99
C GLY A 476 20.34 1.77 33.72
N VAL A 477 20.02 1.15 32.58
CA VAL A 477 20.61 -0.16 32.20
C VAL A 477 21.34 0.03 30.87
N PRO A 478 22.68 0.16 30.90
CA PRO A 478 23.46 0.41 29.70
C PRO A 478 23.38 -0.81 28.78
N ASP A 479 22.85 -0.63 27.58
CA ASP A 479 23.40 -1.33 26.42
C ASP A 479 24.84 -0.82 26.26
N PRO A 480 25.87 -1.67 26.34
CA PRO A 480 27.26 -1.24 26.24
C PRO A 480 27.65 -0.70 24.86
N SER A 481 26.72 -0.63 23.89
CA SER A 481 27.01 -0.10 22.55
C SER A 481 26.72 1.39 22.34
N LEU A 482 25.82 2.08 23.07
CA LEU A 482 25.56 3.50 22.80
C LEU A 482 25.09 4.36 24.02
N VAL A 483 26.00 5.24 24.48
CA VAL A 483 25.79 6.65 24.94
C VAL A 483 25.39 6.98 26.42
N ASP A 484 26.02 8.07 26.92
CA ASP A 484 25.96 8.75 28.24
C ASP A 484 24.65 9.60 28.43
N PRO A 485 23.88 9.41 29.53
CA PRO A 485 22.52 9.94 29.75
C PRO A 485 22.43 11.38 30.31
N ARG A 486 23.33 12.30 29.97
CA ARG A 486 23.40 13.64 30.61
C ARG A 486 23.11 14.86 29.72
N LEU A 487 22.41 14.71 28.59
CA LEU A 487 22.12 15.85 27.69
C LEU A 487 20.62 16.25 27.66
N PRO A 488 20.29 17.56 27.72
CA PRO A 488 18.91 18.05 27.75
C PRO A 488 18.21 17.96 26.38
N ALA A 489 16.88 17.77 26.43
CA ALA A 489 15.99 17.68 25.26
C ALA A 489 15.56 19.07 24.72
N ILE A 490 15.45 19.19 23.41
CA ILE A 490 14.87 20.23 22.57
C ILE A 490 13.36 20.24 22.77
N ASN A 491 12.82 21.38 23.23
CA ASN A 491 11.39 21.68 23.12
C ASN A 491 11.07 22.33 21.76
N GLY A 492 11.30 21.65 20.64
CA GLY A 492 11.18 22.22 19.28
C GLY A 492 11.18 21.17 18.16
N ARG A 493 10.84 21.58 16.93
CA ARG A 493 10.82 20.74 15.71
C ARG A 493 11.90 21.19 14.74
N ILE A 494 12.61 20.24 14.13
CA ILE A 494 13.38 20.50 12.91
C ILE A 494 12.39 20.44 11.75
N ASP A 495 12.19 21.56 11.08
CA ASP A 495 11.23 21.71 9.98
C ASP A 495 11.85 21.27 8.65
N HIS A 496 13.12 21.65 8.42
CA HIS A 496 13.90 21.22 7.26
C HIS A 496 15.36 20.96 7.63
N ALA A 497 15.97 19.99 6.95
CA ALA A 497 17.40 19.75 7.01
C ALA A 497 17.95 19.50 5.59
N TYR A 498 19.04 20.18 5.21
CA TYR A 498 19.65 20.02 3.89
C TYR A 498 21.14 20.35 3.88
N ILE A 499 21.86 19.89 2.85
CA ILE A 499 23.26 20.27 2.63
C ILE A 499 23.34 21.52 1.75
N ALA A 500 24.25 22.43 2.08
CA ALA A 500 24.60 23.61 1.28
C ALA A 500 26.13 23.74 1.12
N LEU A 501 26.57 24.33 0.01
CA LEU A 501 28.01 24.55 -0.26
C LEU A 501 28.58 25.82 0.38
N SER A 502 27.72 26.67 0.91
CA SER A 502 28.07 27.88 1.65
C SER A 502 27.13 28.08 2.82
N GLN A 503 27.59 28.78 3.86
CA GLN A 503 26.71 29.26 4.91
C GLN A 503 25.66 30.19 4.32
N GLY A 504 24.36 29.92 4.51
CA GLY A 504 23.29 30.67 3.84
C GLY A 504 22.93 30.17 2.43
N GLY A 505 23.61 29.12 1.94
CA GLY A 505 23.43 28.60 0.59
C GLY A 505 22.14 27.82 0.42
N GLN A 506 21.73 27.63 -0.84
CA GLN A 506 20.60 26.77 -1.19
C GLN A 506 20.94 25.29 -0.97
N ALA A 507 19.90 24.48 -0.79
CA ALA A 507 19.99 23.03 -0.75
C ALA A 507 20.66 22.49 -2.03
N VAL A 508 21.55 21.52 -1.85
CA VAL A 508 22.16 20.76 -2.93
C VAL A 508 21.98 19.26 -2.68
N ASP A 509 21.56 18.53 -3.71
CA ASP A 509 21.46 17.07 -3.67
C ASP A 509 22.83 16.40 -3.82
N GLY A 510 23.85 17.18 -4.23
CA GLY A 510 25.22 16.72 -4.34
C GLY A 510 26.20 17.77 -4.87
N PHE A 511 27.48 17.41 -4.90
CA PHE A 511 28.55 18.29 -5.37
C PHE A 511 29.77 17.53 -5.90
N SER A 512 30.62 18.21 -6.67
CA SER A 512 31.89 17.63 -7.14
C SER A 512 32.98 17.82 -6.10
N SER A 513 33.70 16.74 -5.79
CA SER A 513 34.85 16.73 -4.88
C SER A 513 35.94 17.74 -5.28
N SER A 514 36.04 18.04 -6.58
CA SER A 514 37.00 18.98 -7.15
C SER A 514 36.61 20.47 -7.01
N LYS A 515 35.34 20.77 -6.71
CA LYS A 515 34.77 22.13 -6.71
C LYS A 515 34.37 22.63 -5.31
N THR A 516 34.42 21.78 -4.29
CA THR A 516 33.96 22.13 -2.94
C THR A 516 35.09 22.72 -2.08
N PRO A 517 34.86 23.83 -1.36
CA PRO A 517 35.90 24.54 -0.58
C PRO A 517 36.37 23.83 0.70
N GLY A 518 36.28 22.50 0.78
CA GLY A 518 36.78 21.68 1.88
C GLY A 518 35.74 21.29 2.92
N TRP A 519 34.59 21.95 2.96
CA TRP A 519 33.47 21.62 3.87
C TRP A 519 32.14 21.83 3.16
N VAL A 520 31.12 21.14 3.63
CA VAL A 520 29.73 21.48 3.35
C VAL A 520 29.01 21.82 4.64
N TYR A 521 27.87 22.50 4.50
CA TYR A 521 27.07 22.97 5.61
C TYR A 521 25.79 22.14 5.69
N LEU A 522 25.62 21.41 6.78
CA LEU A 522 24.30 20.92 7.18
C LEU A 522 23.51 22.12 7.71
N THR A 523 22.41 22.39 7.04
CA THR A 523 21.49 23.46 7.37
C THR A 523 20.31 22.87 8.11
N LEU A 524 20.01 23.39 9.30
CA LEU A 524 18.85 23.00 10.08
C LEU A 524 17.94 24.21 10.23
N GLU A 525 16.73 24.10 9.67
CA GLU A 525 15.64 25.04 9.89
C GLU A 525 14.73 24.46 10.96
N TYR A 526 14.42 25.26 11.98
CA TYR A 526 13.70 24.78 13.15
C TYR A 526 12.71 25.81 13.68
N SER A 527 11.69 25.30 14.36
CA SER A 527 10.65 26.06 15.04
C SER A 527 10.54 25.67 16.51
N PHE A 528 10.29 26.67 17.37
CA PHE A 528 10.12 26.50 18.82
C PHE A 528 8.83 27.19 19.27
N PRO A 529 8.09 26.62 20.25
CA PRO A 529 7.06 27.36 20.96
C PRO A 529 7.72 28.47 21.78
N ALA A 530 7.28 29.71 21.58
CA ALA A 530 7.87 30.89 22.20
C ALA A 530 7.75 30.85 23.74
N ALA A 531 8.79 30.39 24.41
CA ALA A 531 9.02 30.59 25.84
C ALA A 531 10.36 31.32 26.02
N ASN A 532 10.34 32.39 26.82
CA ASN A 532 11.40 33.39 26.97
C ASN A 532 12.68 32.91 27.70
N THR A 533 13.25 31.77 27.33
CA THR A 533 14.52 31.30 27.92
C THR A 533 15.45 30.77 26.85
N GLU A 534 16.67 31.33 26.81
CA GLU A 534 17.79 30.80 26.03
C GLU A 534 18.04 29.33 26.42
N GLN A 535 18.15 28.44 25.43
CA GLN A 535 18.55 27.05 25.66
C GLN A 535 19.79 26.72 24.80
N GLU A 536 20.81 26.14 25.43
CA GLU A 536 21.90 25.47 24.72
C GLU A 536 21.48 24.03 24.42
N LEU A 537 21.56 23.62 23.17
CA LEU A 537 21.22 22.28 22.71
C LEU A 537 22.47 21.56 22.24
N ALA A 538 22.71 20.35 22.73
CA ALA A 538 23.84 19.52 22.31
C ALA A 538 23.37 18.59 21.18
N LEU A 539 23.75 18.89 19.95
CA LEU A 539 23.50 18.04 18.79
C LEU A 539 24.67 17.07 18.58
N GLU A 540 24.35 15.83 18.23
CA GLU A 540 25.34 14.85 17.76
C GLU A 540 25.15 14.61 16.27
N VAL A 541 26.21 14.84 15.50
CA VAL A 541 26.21 14.66 14.05
C VAL A 541 27.01 13.40 13.71
N VAL A 542 26.39 12.50 12.95
CA VAL A 542 27.03 11.27 12.49
C VAL A 542 27.05 11.24 10.97
N GLU A 543 28.24 11.08 10.39
CA GLU A 543 28.46 11.01 8.95
C GLU A 543 28.75 9.56 8.52
N TYR A 544 28.07 9.08 7.47
CA TYR A 544 28.22 7.73 6.94
C TYR A 544 28.75 7.75 5.50
N PHE A 545 29.54 6.72 5.15
CA PHE A 545 30.08 6.48 3.82
C PHE A 545 29.94 5.00 3.42
N GLU A 546 29.79 4.73 2.12
CA GLU A 546 29.53 3.40 1.53
C GLU A 546 30.56 2.31 1.91
N ASP A 547 31.83 2.67 2.19
CA ASP A 547 32.92 1.70 2.42
C ASP A 547 33.50 1.67 3.86
N GLY A 548 32.95 2.41 4.83
CA GLY A 548 33.44 2.43 6.23
C GLY A 548 33.39 3.79 6.94
N PHE A 549 33.46 3.78 8.28
CA PHE A 549 33.03 4.88 9.16
C PHE A 549 34.16 5.82 9.64
N THR A 550 33.80 7.10 9.79
CA THR A 550 34.49 8.04 10.71
C THR A 550 33.45 8.74 11.58
N THR A 551 33.43 8.43 12.88
CA THR A 551 32.55 9.10 13.86
C THR A 551 33.23 10.35 14.41
N GLY A 552 32.62 11.53 14.22
CA GLY A 552 33.08 12.79 14.80
C GLY A 552 31.98 13.43 15.63
N ARG A 553 32.07 13.37 16.97
CA ARG A 553 31.11 14.05 17.86
C ARG A 553 31.46 15.53 17.98
N ARG A 554 30.53 16.42 17.63
CA ARG A 554 30.69 17.88 17.81
C ARG A 554 29.50 18.44 18.58
N ASN A 555 29.73 18.96 19.79
CA ASN A 555 28.72 19.75 20.50
C ASN A 555 28.65 21.14 19.83
N VAL A 556 27.49 21.55 19.36
CA VAL A 556 27.32 22.86 18.70
C VAL A 556 26.24 23.68 19.40
N PRO A 557 26.56 24.86 19.95
CA PRO A 557 25.55 25.74 20.55
C PRO A 557 24.69 26.38 19.46
N LEU A 558 23.37 26.40 19.67
CA LEU A 558 22.40 27.12 18.83
C LEU A 558 22.06 28.48 19.47
N PRO A 559 22.45 29.62 18.88
CA PRO A 559 22.02 30.92 19.38
C PRO A 559 20.57 31.21 18.93
N VAL A 560 19.60 31.04 19.84
CA VAL A 560 18.22 31.48 19.60
C VAL A 560 18.14 32.99 19.87
N ARG A 561 18.06 33.81 18.82
CA ARG A 561 17.72 35.24 18.99
C ARG A 561 16.21 35.43 19.03
N LEU A 562 15.75 36.15 20.06
CA LEU A 562 14.36 36.60 20.22
C LEU A 562 13.89 37.34 18.97
N LEU A 563 13.10 36.67 18.15
CA LEU A 563 11.96 37.17 17.38
C LEU A 563 11.12 35.94 17.03
N SER A 564 9.80 36.02 17.14
CA SER A 564 8.88 34.95 16.77
C SER A 564 8.96 34.67 15.26
N ALA A 565 9.83 33.76 14.82
CA ALA A 565 9.91 33.15 13.50
C ALA A 565 11.10 32.18 13.52
N GLY A 566 11.04 31.07 12.77
CA GLY A 566 12.08 30.03 12.75
C GLY A 566 13.51 30.54 12.53
N GLY A 567 14.48 29.71 12.89
CA GLY A 567 15.91 30.00 12.76
C GLY A 567 16.61 29.00 11.84
N THR A 568 17.75 29.41 11.29
CA THR A 568 18.60 28.57 10.44
C THR A 568 19.99 28.41 11.06
N GLN A 569 20.40 27.19 11.37
CA GLN A 569 21.76 26.87 11.82
C GLN A 569 22.57 26.22 10.71
N TRP A 570 23.87 26.51 10.69
CA TRP A 570 24.83 25.93 9.75
C TRP A 570 25.90 25.15 10.51
N LEU A 571 25.98 23.84 10.27
CA LEU A 571 26.97 22.96 10.83
C LEU A 571 27.94 22.55 9.73
N SER A 572 29.23 22.84 9.90
CA SER A 572 30.24 22.27 9.01
C SER A 572 30.33 20.77 9.24
N VAL A 573 29.99 20.00 8.21
CA VAL A 573 30.07 18.53 8.15
C VAL A 573 31.07 18.14 7.06
N GLY A 574 31.88 17.12 7.34
CA GLY A 574 32.93 16.62 6.46
C GLY A 574 34.35 16.62 7.03
N PRO A 575 35.26 15.92 6.34
CA PRO A 575 36.65 15.79 6.74
C PRO A 575 37.41 17.13 6.66
N ASN A 576 38.55 17.22 7.35
CA ASN A 576 39.41 18.41 7.35
C ASN A 576 39.89 18.72 5.91
N PRO A 577 40.09 19.99 5.48
CA PRO A 577 40.53 20.40 4.13
C PRO A 577 41.82 19.75 3.60
N SER A 578 42.56 18.99 4.41
CA SER A 578 43.65 18.12 3.95
C SER A 578 43.21 16.77 3.39
N GLN A 579 41.92 16.40 3.51
CA GLN A 579 41.33 15.13 3.09
C GLN A 579 40.31 15.39 1.98
N ARG A 580 40.49 14.74 0.82
CA ARG A 580 39.55 14.85 -0.31
C ARG A 580 38.30 14.01 -0.02
N TRP A 581 37.14 14.52 -0.43
CA TRP A 581 35.89 13.76 -0.42
C TRP A 581 35.98 12.58 -1.40
N ALA A 582 35.61 11.38 -0.97
CA ALA A 582 35.47 10.26 -1.88
C ALA A 582 34.17 10.42 -2.66
N PRO A 583 34.13 10.13 -3.97
CA PRO A 583 32.87 10.01 -4.67
C PRO A 583 32.00 8.92 -4.04
N GLY A 584 30.70 9.19 -3.86
CA GLY A 584 29.77 8.27 -3.21
C GLY A 584 28.57 8.98 -2.59
N ARG A 585 27.70 8.20 -1.94
CA ARG A 585 26.56 8.73 -1.18
C ARG A 585 26.92 8.92 0.29
N TYR A 586 26.40 9.99 0.87
CA TYR A 586 26.65 10.39 2.24
C TYR A 586 25.33 10.65 2.96
N TRP A 587 25.29 10.26 4.24
CA TRP A 587 24.18 10.57 5.14
C TRP A 587 24.69 11.36 6.33
N VAL A 588 23.95 12.41 6.68
CA VAL A 588 24.12 13.18 7.91
C VAL A 588 22.94 12.94 8.80
N TYR A 589 23.19 12.36 9.96
CA TYR A 589 22.18 12.17 10.98
C TYR A 589 22.37 13.18 12.09
N VAL A 590 21.28 13.83 12.49
CA VAL A 590 21.26 14.71 13.65
C VAL A 590 20.56 13.99 14.77
N TYR A 591 21.25 13.87 15.90
CA TYR A 591 20.71 13.29 17.12
C TYR A 591 20.58 14.32 18.22
N GLU A 592 19.56 14.09 19.05
CA GLU A 592 19.22 14.88 20.21
C GLU A 592 18.88 13.92 21.36
N SER A 593 19.63 13.99 22.46
CA SER A 593 19.43 13.08 23.61
C SER A 593 19.31 11.60 23.19
N GLY A 594 20.06 11.19 22.16
CA GLY A 594 20.06 9.83 21.61
C GLY A 594 18.96 9.52 20.59
N ARG A 595 18.04 10.44 20.31
CA ARG A 595 16.98 10.31 19.29
C ARG A 595 17.43 10.94 17.98
N LYS A 596 17.29 10.22 16.86
CA LYS A 596 17.46 10.81 15.52
C LYS A 596 16.35 11.83 15.26
N VAL A 597 16.71 13.08 14.98
CA VAL A 597 15.79 14.20 14.75
C VAL A 597 15.85 14.76 13.33
N ALA A 598 16.91 14.48 12.58
CA ALA A 598 16.98 14.75 11.15
C ALA A 598 17.91 13.76 10.45
N GLU A 599 17.69 13.60 9.15
CA GLU A 599 18.52 12.83 8.24
C GLU A 599 18.62 13.58 6.92
N VAL A 600 19.83 13.68 6.37
CA VAL A 600 20.08 14.33 5.08
C VAL A 600 21.00 13.45 4.25
N GLU A 601 20.53 13.02 3.08
CA GLU A 601 21.33 12.32 2.08
C GLU A 601 21.90 13.32 1.07
N PHE A 602 23.14 13.12 0.62
CA PHE A 602 23.73 13.86 -0.50
C PHE A 602 24.79 13.05 -1.26
N GLY A 603 24.96 13.35 -2.55
CA GLY A 603 25.94 12.71 -3.42
C GLY A 603 27.23 13.51 -3.59
N VAL A 604 28.37 12.86 -3.57
CA VAL A 604 29.65 13.43 -4.04
C VAL A 604 30.05 12.79 -5.35
N THR A 605 30.30 13.61 -6.35
CA THR A 605 30.80 13.19 -7.66
C THR A 605 32.29 13.56 -7.80
N PRO A 606 33.05 12.90 -8.69
CA PRO A 606 34.45 13.23 -8.94
C PRO A 606 34.72 14.73 -9.16
#